data_AF-A0A565C2P2-F1
#
_entry.id   AF-A0A565C2P2-F1
#
_cell.length_a   1.000
_cell.length_b   1.000
_cell.length_c   1.000
_cell.angle_alpha   90.00
_cell.angle_beta   90.00
_cell.angle_gamma   90.00
#
_symmetry.space_group_name_H-M   'P 1'
#
loop_
_entity.id
_entity.type
_entity.pdbx_description
1 polymer ?
#
loop_
_entity_poly.entity_id
_entity_poly.type
_entity_poly.pdbx_seq_one_letter_code
_entity_poly.pdbx_strand_id
1 'polypeptide(L)'
;MPKLGFIFTPVQESHVQASVICSKKLGINLPVRSGGHDYQGLSYVSQIEKPFILIDLSRLRQVNVDIKDNSAWVQAGATTESQSKIHGFLAGLCSTLGIGGHITGGA
;
A
#
# COMPACT_ATOMS: atom_id res chain seq x y z
N MET A 1 2.73 3.82 -23.94
CA MET A 1 2.68 3.47 -22.49
C MET A 1 3.16 4.67 -21.69
N PRO A 2 2.42 5.13 -20.68
CA PRO A 2 2.84 6.27 -19.86
C PRO A 2 4.16 5.99 -19.16
N LYS A 3 5.07 6.95 -19.19
CA LYS A 3 6.43 6.76 -18.68
C LYS A 3 6.45 6.94 -17.16
N LEU A 4 6.85 5.89 -16.44
CA LEU A 4 7.20 5.97 -15.03
C LEU A 4 8.43 6.88 -14.87
N GLY A 5 8.31 7.92 -14.06
CA GLY A 5 9.44 8.81 -13.74
C GLY A 5 10.42 8.13 -12.77
N PHE A 6 9.93 7.79 -11.58
CA PHE A 6 10.65 7.04 -10.57
C PHE A 6 9.68 6.41 -9.56
N ILE A 7 10.22 5.56 -8.69
CA ILE A 7 9.51 4.94 -7.57
C ILE A 7 9.99 5.60 -6.29
N PHE A 8 9.05 6.06 -5.46
CA PHE A 8 9.34 6.57 -4.13
C PHE A 8 8.84 5.58 -3.07
N THR A 9 9.74 5.18 -2.17
CA THR A 9 9.44 4.20 -1.12
C THR A 9 9.56 4.85 0.26
N PRO A 10 8.46 5.40 0.82
CA PRO A 10 8.47 6.05 2.13
C PRO A 10 8.86 5.09 3.25
N VAL A 11 9.70 5.55 4.18
CA VAL A 11 10.10 4.80 5.40
C VAL A 11 9.42 5.32 6.67
N GLN A 12 8.71 6.45 6.57
CA GLN A 12 7.90 7.04 7.64
C GLN A 12 6.66 7.71 7.04
N GLU A 13 5.60 7.84 7.84
CA GLU A 13 4.29 8.32 7.37
C GLU A 13 4.34 9.76 6.81
N SER A 14 5.19 10.62 7.38
CA SER A 14 5.38 12.00 6.90
C SER A 14 5.88 12.07 5.45
N HIS A 15 6.60 11.04 4.97
CA HIS A 15 7.03 10.96 3.58
C HIS A 15 5.85 10.75 2.62
N VAL A 16 4.79 10.07 3.06
CA VAL A 16 3.55 9.91 2.29
C VAL A 16 2.87 11.27 2.15
N GLN A 17 2.76 12.02 3.25
CA GLN A 17 2.19 13.37 3.25
C GLN A 17 2.94 14.30 2.29
N ALA A 18 4.27 14.32 2.39
CA ALA A 18 5.12 15.12 1.51
C ALA A 18 4.94 14.73 0.03
N SER A 19 4.81 13.43 -0.27
CA SER A 19 4.59 12.94 -1.64
C SER A 19 3.28 13.45 -2.24
N VAL A 20 2.19 13.42 -1.46
CA VAL A 20 0.88 13.93 -1.89
C VAL A 20 0.91 15.43 -2.13
N ILE A 21 1.57 16.18 -1.25
CA ILE A 21 1.71 17.65 -1.39
C ILE A 21 2.53 17.98 -2.65
N CYS A 22 3.67 17.32 -2.84
CA CYS A 22 4.55 17.55 -3.98
C CYS A 22 3.89 17.13 -5.31
N SER A 23 3.20 15.98 -5.35
CA SER A 23 2.51 15.53 -6.56
C SER A 23 1.42 16.50 -6.97
N LYS A 24 0.64 17.02 -6.00
CA LYS A 24 -0.37 18.05 -6.23
C LYS A 24 0.23 19.35 -6.76
N LYS A 25 1.32 19.84 -6.14
CA LYS A 25 2.01 21.07 -6.58
C LYS A 25 2.58 20.96 -7.99
N LEU A 26 3.07 19.78 -8.36
CA LEU A 26 3.68 19.50 -9.66
C LEU A 26 2.67 19.03 -10.73
N GLY A 27 1.41 18.78 -10.35
CA GLY A 27 0.40 18.23 -11.26
C GLY A 27 0.71 16.82 -11.77
N ILE A 28 1.45 16.02 -11.00
CA ILE A 28 1.88 14.67 -11.36
C ILE A 28 0.92 13.64 -10.77
N ASN A 29 0.55 12.63 -11.57
CA ASN A 29 -0.25 11.51 -11.08
C ASN A 29 0.56 10.63 -10.11
N LEU A 30 -0.07 10.18 -9.03
CA LEU A 30 0.58 9.43 -7.94
C LEU A 30 -0.15 8.10 -7.65
N PRO A 31 0.01 7.05 -8.48
CA PRO A 31 -0.47 5.71 -8.15
C PRO A 31 0.14 5.19 -6.86
N VAL A 32 -0.66 4.50 -6.05
CA VAL A 32 -0.26 3.94 -4.76
C VAL A 32 -0.19 2.42 -4.86
N ARG A 33 0.93 1.84 -4.43
CA ARG A 33 1.12 0.39 -4.36
C ARG A 33 1.39 -0.07 -2.93
N SER A 34 0.60 -1.05 -2.51
CA SER A 34 0.86 -1.89 -1.34
C SER A 34 1.51 -3.21 -1.80
N GLY A 35 0.76 -4.32 -1.86
CA GLY A 35 1.28 -5.64 -2.25
C GLY A 35 1.33 -5.92 -3.75
N GLY A 36 0.78 -5.03 -4.60
CA GLY A 36 0.88 -5.15 -6.06
C GLY A 36 -0.06 -6.18 -6.73
N HIS A 37 -1.06 -6.70 -6.01
CA HIS A 37 -2.06 -7.66 -6.51
C HIS A 37 -3.24 -7.02 -7.27
N ASP A 38 -3.05 -5.83 -7.81
CA ASP A 38 -4.06 -5.23 -8.68
C ASP A 38 -4.14 -6.01 -10.00
N TYR A 39 -5.29 -6.62 -10.28
CA TYR A 39 -5.50 -7.47 -11.46
C TYR A 39 -5.28 -6.72 -12.79
N GLN A 40 -5.49 -5.40 -12.81
CA GLN A 40 -5.32 -4.56 -13.99
C GLN A 40 -3.99 -3.80 -13.98
N GLY A 41 -3.15 -4.01 -12.97
CA GLY A 41 -1.89 -3.30 -12.76
C GLY A 41 -2.02 -1.80 -12.49
N LEU A 42 -3.21 -1.28 -12.15
CA LEU A 42 -3.45 0.16 -11.93
C LEU A 42 -2.66 0.75 -10.77
N SER A 43 -2.19 -0.10 -9.86
CA SER A 43 -1.30 0.30 -8.77
C SER A 43 0.13 0.64 -9.24
N TYR A 44 0.54 0.27 -10.46
CA TYR A 44 1.89 0.55 -10.99
C TYR A 44 1.93 0.95 -12.47
N VAL A 45 0.79 0.94 -13.16
CA VAL A 45 0.60 1.44 -14.52
C VAL A 45 -0.44 2.55 -14.51
N SER A 46 -0.13 3.68 -15.16
CA SER A 46 -1.12 4.74 -15.41
C SER A 46 -1.83 4.49 -16.73
N GLN A 47 -3.15 4.69 -16.78
CA GLN A 47 -3.91 4.78 -18.04
C GLN A 47 -3.90 6.19 -18.63
N ILE A 48 -3.46 7.18 -17.85
CA ILE A 48 -3.33 8.57 -18.27
C ILE A 48 -2.02 8.72 -19.03
N GLU A 49 -2.05 9.32 -20.23
CA GLU A 49 -0.87 9.63 -21.08
C GLU A 49 0.01 10.77 -20.50
N LYS A 50 0.25 10.76 -19.19
CA LYS A 50 1.13 11.69 -18.49
C LYS A 50 2.17 10.92 -17.68
N PRO A 51 3.37 11.50 -17.47
CA PRO A 51 4.32 10.94 -16.51
C PRO A 51 3.69 10.80 -15.13
N PHE A 52 4.06 9.73 -14.43
CA PHE A 52 3.59 9.47 -13.07
C PHE A 52 4.75 9.03 -12.18
N ILE A 53 4.57 9.20 -10.88
CA ILE A 53 5.48 8.72 -9.85
C ILE A 53 4.72 7.65 -9.06
N LEU A 54 5.35 6.49 -8.87
CA LEU A 54 4.77 5.43 -8.05
C LEU A 54 5.16 5.66 -6.59
N ILE A 55 4.20 5.64 -5.67
CA ILE A 55 4.49 5.51 -4.24
C ILE A 55 4.30 4.06 -3.79
N ASP A 56 5.38 3.46 -3.29
CA ASP A 56 5.45 2.08 -2.86
C ASP A 56 5.50 1.99 -1.33
N LEU A 57 4.42 1.52 -0.72
CA LEU A 57 4.28 1.47 0.73
C LEU A 57 4.95 0.27 1.39
N SER A 58 5.64 -0.60 0.65
CA SER A 58 6.24 -1.87 1.15
C SER A 58 7.21 -1.73 2.34
N ARG A 59 7.71 -0.52 2.63
CA ARG A 59 8.53 -0.24 3.82
C ARG A 59 7.71 0.15 5.07
N LEU A 60 6.46 0.57 4.90
CA LEU A 60 5.51 0.85 5.98
C LEU A 60 4.71 -0.43 6.29
N ARG A 61 5.34 -1.35 7.02
CA ARG A 61 4.83 -2.72 7.28
C ARG A 61 4.77 -3.08 8.76
N GLN A 62 4.72 -2.08 9.64
CA GLN A 62 4.60 -2.31 11.07
C GLN A 62 3.24 -2.95 11.40
N VAL A 63 3.29 -3.93 12.30
CA VAL A 63 2.13 -4.62 12.86
C VAL A 63 2.25 -4.51 14.38
N ASN A 64 1.24 -3.92 15.02
CA ASN A 64 1.15 -3.84 16.47
C ASN A 64 -0.14 -4.53 16.93
N VAL A 65 -0.02 -5.54 17.78
CA VAL A 65 -1.14 -6.38 18.22
C VAL A 65 -1.38 -6.16 19.70
N ASP A 66 -2.62 -5.82 20.07
CA ASP A 66 -3.07 -5.81 21.46
C ASP A 66 -3.98 -7.02 21.71
N ILE A 67 -3.43 -8.01 22.39
CA ILE A 67 -4.15 -9.26 22.71
C ILE A 67 -5.24 -9.01 23.76
N LYS A 68 -5.05 -8.05 24.68
CA LYS A 68 -6.02 -7.76 25.74
C LYS A 68 -7.25 -7.07 25.16
N ASP A 69 -7.04 -6.18 24.21
CA ASP A 69 -8.09 -5.46 23.49
C ASP A 69 -8.63 -6.25 22.28
N ASN A 70 -8.01 -7.39 21.95
CA ASN A 70 -8.31 -8.21 20.77
C ASN A 70 -8.31 -7.40 19.46
N SER A 71 -7.34 -6.48 19.33
CA SER A 71 -7.22 -5.55 18.21
C SER A 71 -5.79 -5.51 17.66
N ALA A 72 -5.64 -4.99 16.43
CA ALA A 72 -4.33 -4.80 15.82
C ALA A 72 -4.31 -3.55 14.94
N TRP A 73 -3.20 -2.84 15.00
CA TRP A 73 -2.85 -1.78 14.06
C TRP A 73 -1.86 -2.31 13.03
N VAL A 74 -2.25 -2.26 11.76
CA VAL A 74 -1.48 -2.83 10.64
C VAL A 74 -1.25 -1.74 9.60
N GLN A 75 0.02 -1.47 9.28
CA GLN A 75 0.35 -0.52 8.24
C GLN A 75 0.05 -1.07 6.84
N ALA A 76 -0.31 -0.18 5.92
CA ALA A 76 -0.79 -0.52 4.58
C ALA A 76 0.19 -1.34 3.72
N GLY A 77 1.50 -1.31 3.99
CA GLY A 77 2.51 -2.09 3.28
C GLY A 77 2.73 -3.51 3.80
N ALA A 78 2.11 -3.88 4.93
CA ALA A 78 2.13 -5.25 5.42
C ALA A 78 1.34 -6.20 4.50
N THR A 79 1.62 -7.49 4.58
CA THR A 79 0.85 -8.54 3.87
C THR A 79 -0.02 -9.32 4.84
N THR A 80 -1.00 -10.07 4.31
CA THR A 80 -1.93 -10.92 5.07
C THR A 80 -1.26 -12.07 5.84
N GLU A 81 0.02 -12.36 5.59
CA GLU A 81 0.81 -13.38 6.31
C GLU A 81 1.06 -13.11 7.80
N SER A 82 0.72 -11.93 8.31
CA SER A 82 1.00 -11.56 9.71
C SER A 82 -0.02 -12.13 10.71
N GLN A 83 -0.37 -13.42 10.62
CA GLN A 83 -1.29 -14.11 11.54
C GLN A 83 -0.58 -15.09 12.48
N SER A 84 -1.14 -15.31 13.68
CA SER A 84 -0.62 -16.27 14.66
C SER A 84 -1.41 -17.58 14.62
N LYS A 85 -0.93 -18.62 15.31
CA LYS A 85 -1.63 -19.92 15.40
C LYS A 85 -2.92 -19.89 16.22
N ILE A 86 -3.07 -18.91 17.11
CA ILE A 86 -4.13 -18.87 18.15
C ILE A 86 -5.06 -17.66 18.03
N HIS A 87 -4.62 -16.61 17.32
CA HIS A 87 -5.41 -15.44 16.98
C HIS A 87 -5.22 -15.15 15.48
N GLY A 88 -6.33 -14.95 14.78
CA GLY A 88 -6.37 -14.65 13.36
C GLY A 88 -7.42 -13.59 13.03
N PHE A 89 -7.40 -13.12 11.80
CA PHE A 89 -8.42 -12.22 11.27
C PHE A 89 -8.94 -12.77 9.94
N LEU A 90 -10.20 -12.49 9.61
CA LEU A 90 -10.77 -12.89 8.33
C LEU A 90 -10.18 -11.99 7.24
N ALA A 91 -9.46 -12.60 6.30
CA ALA A 91 -8.75 -11.93 5.22
C ALA A 91 -8.77 -12.81 3.95
N GLY A 92 -8.04 -12.39 2.92
CA GLY A 92 -7.82 -13.19 1.74
C GLY A 92 -6.96 -14.43 2.01
N LEU A 93 -7.17 -15.46 1.19
CA LEU A 93 -6.41 -16.71 1.24
C LEU A 93 -4.94 -16.52 0.79
N CYS A 94 -4.70 -15.60 -0.14
CA CYS A 94 -3.36 -15.35 -0.67
C CYS A 94 -2.54 -14.54 0.33
N SER A 95 -1.36 -15.06 0.61
CA SER A 95 -0.50 -14.67 1.72
C SER A 95 0.35 -13.42 1.41
N THR A 96 0.56 -13.15 0.12
CA THR A 96 1.28 -11.97 -0.41
C THR A 96 0.36 -10.77 -0.70
N LEU A 97 -0.93 -10.84 -0.35
CA LEU A 97 -1.86 -9.72 -0.52
C LEU A 97 -1.46 -8.60 0.42
N GLY A 98 -1.23 -7.41 -0.14
CA GLY A 98 -0.92 -6.22 0.64
C GLY A 98 -2.17 -5.64 1.28
N ILE A 99 -2.10 -5.40 2.59
CA ILE A 99 -3.22 -4.95 3.43
C ILE A 99 -3.89 -3.69 2.87
N GLY A 100 -3.09 -2.73 2.41
CA GLY A 100 -3.58 -1.45 1.93
C GLY A 100 -4.55 -1.53 0.77
N GLY A 101 -4.31 -2.43 -0.20
CA GLY A 101 -5.23 -2.62 -1.33
C GLY A 101 -6.34 -3.63 -1.02
N HIS A 102 -5.97 -4.70 -0.30
CA HIS A 102 -6.87 -5.80 0.06
C HIS A 102 -8.07 -5.32 0.89
N ILE A 103 -7.81 -4.59 1.99
CA ILE A 103 -8.89 -4.14 2.88
C ILE A 103 -9.78 -3.10 2.20
N THR A 104 -9.18 -2.16 1.46
CA THR A 104 -9.96 -1.15 0.73
C THR A 104 -10.85 -1.75 -0.36
N GLY A 105 -10.52 -2.97 -0.83
CA GLY A 105 -11.31 -3.73 -1.80
C GLY A 105 -12.47 -4.53 -1.20
N GLY A 106 -12.60 -4.58 0.14
CA GLY A 106 -13.75 -5.18 0.83
C GLY A 106 -13.44 -6.42 1.70
N ALA A 107 -12.17 -6.64 2.06
CA ALA A 107 -11.75 -7.84 2.78
C ALA A 107 -10.84 -7.54 3.98
#